data_AF-A0A7C4NSL9-F1
#
_entry.id   AF-A0A7C4NSL9-F1
#
_cell.length_a   1.000
_cell.length_b   1.000
_cell.length_c   1.000
_cell.angle_alpha   90.00
_cell.angle_beta   90.00
_cell.angle_gamma   90.00
#
_symmetry.space_group_name_H-M   'P 1'
#
loop_
_entity.id
_entity.type
_entity.pdbx_description
1 polymer ?
#
loop_
_entity_poly.entity_id
_entity_poly.type
_entity_poly.pdbx_seq_one_letter_code
_entity_poly.pdbx_strand_id
1 'polypeptide(L)'
;MKHQGWDWKEIKEERWDTPAEEVYYLLNRWKDQGKSRFLDLGCGRGRHSIFFAKHGFEVYATDISESGIEILKEKAKLQNLNINAEVM
;
A
#
# COMPACT_ATOMS: atom_id res chain seq x y z
N MET A 1 -10.70 -24.24 -5.82
CA MET A 1 -10.28 -23.22 -6.80
C MET A 1 -9.01 -22.59 -6.21
N LYS A 2 -7.85 -22.73 -6.86
CA LYS A 2 -6.56 -22.28 -6.29
C LYS A 2 -6.49 -20.74 -6.40
N HIS A 3 -6.29 -20.06 -5.27
CA HIS A 3 -6.12 -18.61 -5.22
C HIS A 3 -4.96 -18.18 -6.13
N GLN A 4 -5.19 -17.21 -7.01
CA GLN A 4 -4.18 -16.68 -7.94
C GLN A 4 -3.29 -15.60 -7.28
N GLY A 5 -3.60 -15.19 -6.05
CA GLY A 5 -2.84 -14.19 -5.28
C GLY A 5 -1.74 -14.82 -4.43
N TRP A 6 -0.73 -14.01 -4.11
CA TRP A 6 0.35 -14.39 -3.19
C TRP A 6 -0.21 -14.54 -1.76
N ASP A 7 0.24 -15.54 -1.00
CA ASP A 7 0.01 -15.56 0.44
C ASP A 7 1.11 -14.74 1.14
N TRP A 8 0.77 -13.52 1.52
CA TRP A 8 1.70 -12.58 2.14
C TRP A 8 2.10 -12.97 3.57
N LYS A 9 1.45 -13.98 4.18
CA LYS A 9 1.85 -14.53 5.49
C LYS A 9 3.09 -15.41 5.38
N GLU A 10 3.34 -16.00 4.21
CA GLU A 10 4.47 -16.90 3.94
C GLU A 10 5.73 -16.17 3.44
N ILE A 11 5.59 -14.92 2.96
CA ILE A 11 6.69 -14.14 2.40
C ILE A 11 7.39 -13.35 3.51
N LYS A 12 8.65 -13.72 3.78
CA LYS A 12 9.47 -13.12 4.83
C LYS A 12 10.49 -12.09 4.31
N GLU A 13 10.51 -11.84 3.01
CA GLU A 13 11.46 -10.90 2.40
C GLU A 13 11.15 -9.45 2.83
N GLU A 14 12.09 -8.85 3.55
CA GLU A 14 11.95 -7.48 4.10
C GLU A 14 11.87 -6.39 3.03
N ARG A 15 12.34 -6.66 1.80
CA ARG A 15 12.26 -5.67 0.70
C ARG A 15 10.83 -5.20 0.43
N TRP A 16 9.83 -5.99 0.81
CA TRP A 16 8.41 -5.66 0.67
C TRP A 16 7.86 -4.77 1.78
N ASP A 17 8.67 -4.40 2.78
CA ASP A 17 8.28 -3.52 3.88
C ASP A 17 8.81 -2.09 3.71
N THR A 18 9.78 -1.86 2.82
CA THR A 18 10.30 -0.52 2.48
C THR A 18 9.80 -0.04 1.11
N PRO A 19 9.39 1.24 0.96
CA PRO A 19 9.10 1.80 -0.36
C PRO A 19 10.25 1.62 -1.34
N ALA A 20 9.92 1.57 -2.63
CA ALA A 20 10.96 1.56 -3.66
C ALA A 20 11.59 2.97 -3.73
N GLU A 21 12.86 3.08 -4.10
CA GLU A 21 13.61 4.33 -4.03
C GLU A 21 12.97 5.45 -4.86
N GLU A 22 12.39 5.10 -6.02
CA GLU A 22 11.73 6.02 -6.93
C GLU A 22 10.49 6.67 -6.31
N VAL A 23 9.87 6.00 -5.33
CA VAL A 23 8.63 6.46 -4.68
C VAL A 23 8.85 7.74 -3.87
N TYR A 24 10.04 7.93 -3.31
CA TYR A 24 10.37 9.16 -2.58
C TYR A 24 10.39 10.38 -3.50
N TYR A 25 10.93 10.24 -4.71
CA TYR A 25 10.90 11.29 -5.73
C TYR A 25 9.46 11.56 -6.20
N LEU A 26 8.69 10.51 -6.49
CA LEU A 26 7.31 10.62 -6.96
C LEU A 26 6.42 11.33 -5.93
N LEU A 27 6.59 11.04 -4.65
CA LEU A 27 5.86 11.72 -3.58
C LEU A 27 6.04 13.25 -3.66
N ASN A 28 7.28 13.72 -3.71
CA ASN A 28 7.57 15.15 -3.74
C ASN A 28 7.06 15.78 -5.05
N ARG A 29 7.35 15.14 -6.19
CA ARG A 29 6.90 15.62 -7.50
C ARG A 29 5.37 15.76 -7.56
N TRP A 30 4.63 14.78 -7.04
CA TRP A 30 3.17 14.81 -7.08
C TRP A 30 2.57 15.82 -6.10
N LYS A 31 3.20 16.02 -4.92
CA LYS A 31 2.83 17.12 -4.02
C LYS A 31 3.00 18.48 -4.67
N ASP A 32 4.13 18.71 -5.34
CA ASP A 32 4.41 19.97 -6.05
C ASP A 32 3.42 20.22 -7.20
N GLN A 33 2.87 19.15 -7.77
CA GLN A 33 1.82 19.20 -8.79
C GLN A 33 0.40 19.33 -8.20
N GLY A 34 0.26 19.50 -6.88
CA GLY A 34 -1.02 19.61 -6.18
C GLY A 34 -1.86 18.33 -6.22
N LYS A 35 -1.23 17.16 -6.41
CA LYS A 35 -1.94 15.87 -6.35
C LYS A 35 -2.15 15.47 -4.89
N SER A 36 -3.31 14.90 -4.61
CA SER A 36 -3.72 14.51 -3.26
C SER A 36 -4.31 13.11 -3.17
N ARG A 37 -4.51 12.41 -4.30
CA ARG A 37 -5.08 11.06 -4.34
C ARG A 37 -4.09 10.08 -4.96
N PHE A 38 -3.96 8.91 -4.35
CA PHE A 38 -3.05 7.85 -4.78
C PHE A 38 -3.79 6.52 -4.91
N LEU A 39 -3.61 5.83 -6.04
CA LEU A 39 -4.15 4.50 -6.28
C LEU A 39 -2.98 3.50 -6.36
N ASP A 40 -2.98 2.53 -5.44
CA ASP A 40 -1.97 1.47 -5.32
C ASP A 40 -2.55 0.14 -5.86
N LEU A 41 -2.21 -0.19 -7.10
CA LEU A 41 -2.67 -1.42 -7.78
C LEU A 41 -1.69 -2.57 -7.54
N GLY A 42 -2.18 -3.68 -7.00
CA GLY A 42 -1.31 -4.77 -6.54
C GLY A 42 -0.53 -4.34 -5.31
N CYS A 43 -1.21 -3.74 -4.34
CA CYS A 43 -0.58 -3.07 -3.20
C CYS A 43 0.13 -4.03 -2.24
N GLY A 44 -0.15 -5.34 -2.33
CA GLY A 44 0.35 -6.36 -1.42
C GLY A 44 0.13 -5.98 0.04
N ARG A 45 1.22 -6.02 0.82
CA ARG A 45 1.25 -5.62 2.24
C ARG A 45 1.28 -4.10 2.47
N GLY A 46 1.16 -3.30 1.41
CA GLY A 46 0.88 -1.86 1.43
C GLY A 46 2.06 -0.94 1.75
N ARG A 47 3.29 -1.30 1.39
CA ARG A 47 4.48 -0.46 1.67
C ARG A 47 4.39 0.94 1.05
N HIS A 48 3.81 1.07 -0.14
CA HIS A 48 3.61 2.36 -0.82
C HIS A 48 2.35 3.05 -0.31
N SER A 49 1.24 2.31 -0.18
CA SER A 49 0.00 2.81 0.45
C SER A 49 0.22 3.50 1.80
N ILE A 50 0.91 2.83 2.74
CA ILE A 50 1.24 3.41 4.06
C ILE A 50 2.11 4.66 3.91
N PHE A 51 3.09 4.61 3.02
CA PHE A 51 4.00 5.74 2.79
C PHE A 51 3.25 6.97 2.28
N PHE A 52 2.41 6.84 1.25
CA PHE A 52 1.63 7.96 0.72
C PHE A 52 0.60 8.48 1.73
N ALA A 53 -0.08 7.61 2.48
CA ALA A 53 -1.05 8.01 3.50
C ALA A 53 -0.39 8.86 4.61
N LYS A 54 0.79 8.46 5.10
CA LYS A 54 1.57 9.25 6.08
C LYS A 54 1.91 10.65 5.60
N HIS A 55 1.98 10.83 4.28
CA HIS A 55 2.37 12.08 3.65
C HIS A 55 1.17 12.89 3.14
N GLY A 56 -0.05 12.56 3.58
CA GLY A 56 -1.23 13.39 3.35
C GLY A 56 -1.98 13.09 2.06
N PHE A 57 -1.68 11.98 1.38
CA PHE A 57 -2.50 11.51 0.28
C PHE A 57 -3.72 10.75 0.80
N GLU A 58 -4.85 10.92 0.13
CA GLU A 58 -6.00 10.03 0.19
C GLU A 58 -5.66 8.77 -0.63
N VAL A 59 -5.53 7.63 0.05
CA VAL A 59 -5.04 6.39 -0.55
C VAL A 59 -6.18 5.41 -0.80
N TYR A 60 -6.19 4.89 -2.02
CA TYR A 60 -7.00 3.77 -2.48
C TYR A 60 -6.05 2.63 -2.85
N ALA A 61 -6.30 1.43 -2.35
CA ALA A 61 -5.40 0.30 -2.51
C ALA A 61 -6.18 -0.96 -2.83
N THR A 62 -5.69 -1.76 -3.78
CA THR A 62 -6.29 -3.05 -4.09
C THR A 62 -5.26 -4.10 -4.44
N ASP A 63 -5.56 -5.34 -4.07
CA ASP A 63 -4.77 -6.52 -4.38
C ASP A 63 -5.71 -7.73 -4.48
N ILE A 64 -5.36 -8.71 -5.32
CA ILE A 64 -6.09 -9.98 -5.41
C ILE A 64 -5.90 -10.86 -4.17
N SER A 65 -4.88 -10.55 -3.34
CA SER A 65 -4.58 -11.28 -2.13
C SER A 65 -5.32 -10.71 -0.92
N GLU A 66 -6.26 -11.48 -0.39
CA GLU A 66 -6.92 -11.20 0.90
C GLU A 66 -5.90 -10.98 2.02
N SER A 67 -4.86 -11.83 2.10
CA SER A 67 -3.81 -11.72 3.11
C SER A 67 -3.03 -10.40 3.04
N GLY A 68 -2.83 -9.86 1.84
CA GLY A 68 -2.15 -8.57 1.65
C GLY A 68 -3.00 -7.41 2.17
N ILE A 69 -4.29 -7.42 1.83
CA ILE A 69 -5.26 -6.42 2.28
C ILE A 69 -5.47 -6.48 3.79
N GLU A 70 -5.54 -7.66 4.40
CA GLU A 70 -5.58 -7.83 5.87
C GLU A 70 -4.38 -7.14 6.53
N ILE A 71 -3.16 -7.45 6.09
CA ILE A 71 -1.92 -6.88 6.62
C ILE A 71 -1.90 -5.36 6.44
N LEU A 72 -2.32 -4.85 5.28
CA LEU A 72 -2.39 -3.40 5.04
C LEU A 72 -3.38 -2.72 6.00
N LYS A 73 -4.57 -3.29 6.19
CA LYS A 73 -5.58 -2.74 7.12
C LYS A 73 -5.08 -2.72 8.56
N GLU A 74 -4.41 -3.78 9.00
CA GLU A 74 -3.78 -3.82 10.33
C GLU A 74 -2.69 -2.77 10.48
N LYS A 75 -1.76 -2.66 9.52
CA LYS A 75 -0.70 -1.66 9.50
C LYS A 75 -1.27 -0.23 9.50
N ALA A 76 -2.34 0.02 8.75
CA ALA A 76 -3.01 1.32 8.70
C ALA A 76 -3.65 1.66 10.05
N LYS A 77 -4.37 0.71 10.66
CA LYS A 77 -4.99 0.86 11.98
C LYS A 77 -3.97 1.16 13.07
N LEU A 78 -2.87 0.40 13.13
CA LEU A 78 -1.79 0.60 14.11
C LEU A 78 -1.14 1.98 14.01
N GLN A 79 -1.18 2.58 12.83
CA GLN A 79 -0.56 3.88 12.54
C GLN A 79 -1.58 5.02 12.46
N ASN A 80 -2.85 4.76 12.78
CA ASN A 80 -3.97 5.70 12.67
C ASN A 80 -4.07 6.36 11.28
N LEU A 81 -3.86 5.58 10.23
CA LEU A 81 -3.96 6.02 8.83
C LEU A 81 -5.31 5.59 8.25
N ASN A 82 -5.95 6.51 7.53
CA ASN A 82 -7.16 6.20 6.76
C ASN A 82 -6.78 5.77 5.34
N ILE A 83 -7.00 4.50 5.02
CA ILE A 83 -6.69 3.90 3.70
C ILE A 83 -7.91 3.09 3.25
N ASN A 84 -8.41 3.38 2.04
CA ASN A 84 -9.48 2.61 1.42
C ASN A 84 -8.86 1.37 0.74
N ALA A 85 -8.88 0.22 1.43
CA ALA A 85 -8.25 -1.02 0.96
C ALA A 85 -9.27 -2.12 0.67
N GLU A 86 -9.28 -2.65 -0.56
CA GLU A 86 -10.26 -3.63 -1.05
C GLU A 86 -9.60 -4.80 -1.79
N VAL A 87 -10.16 -5.99 -1.65
CA VAL A 87 -9.77 -7.18 -2.43
C VAL A 87 -10.48 -7.13 -3.79
N MET A 88 -9.76 -7.40 -4.87
CA MET A 88 -10.31 -7.42 -6.24
C MET A 88 -10.95 -8.77 -6.61
#